data_AF-A0A941ZCP4-F1
#
_entry.id   AF-A0A941ZCP4-F1
#
_cell.length_a   1.000
_cell.length_b   1.000
_cell.length_c   1.000
_cell.angle_alpha   90.00
_cell.angle_beta   90.00
_cell.angle_gamma   90.00
#
_symmetry.space_group_name_H-M   'P 1'
#
loop_
_entity.id
_entity.type
_entity.pdbx_description
1 polymer ?
#
loop_
_entity_poly.entity_id
_entity_poly.type
_entity_poly.pdbx_seq_one_letter_code
_entity_poly.pdbx_strand_id
1 'polypeptide(L)'
;SRKAYTFLTEEDPRITIIWTPDSSGISAPSNTGNQNPVRIPNPVVVDPLPEDTRIEATTSPAPEEKNFADYILVLPLLNIPPIYVYLNTDHKYYTPPKENPPLPAFPDAKKAQAKTPVKGGGKLRNRWKDSKGKIYEWDSQHGTVEVYDRSGRNHLGEFNHITGEQTKPADPTRKVEK
;
A
#
# COMPACT_ATOMS: atom_id res chain seq x y z
N SER A 1 -11.31 -7.43 -38.64
CA SER A 1 -11.46 -8.27 -37.43
C SER A 1 -10.97 -7.47 -36.23
N ARG A 2 -11.65 -7.54 -35.07
CA ARG A 2 -11.13 -6.96 -33.82
C ARG A 2 -9.92 -7.79 -33.38
N LYS A 3 -8.78 -7.14 -33.14
CA LYS A 3 -7.58 -7.79 -32.59
C LYS A 3 -7.63 -7.67 -31.07
N ALA A 4 -7.37 -8.76 -30.36
CA ALA A 4 -7.19 -8.78 -28.92
C ALA A 4 -5.73 -9.14 -28.60
N TYR A 5 -5.15 -8.46 -27.62
CA TYR A 5 -3.81 -8.72 -27.12
C TYR A 5 -3.94 -9.36 -25.75
N THR A 6 -3.19 -10.43 -25.50
CA THR A 6 -3.20 -11.14 -24.22
C THR A 6 -1.82 -11.03 -23.60
N PHE A 7 -1.79 -10.61 -22.35
CA PHE A 7 -0.60 -10.62 -21.51
C PHE A 7 -0.85 -11.52 -20.30
N LEU A 8 0.12 -12.36 -19.97
CA LEU A 8 0.08 -13.26 -18.82
C LEU A 8 1.21 -12.86 -17.89
N THR A 9 0.89 -12.61 -16.63
CA THR A 9 1.91 -12.26 -15.64
C THR A 9 2.78 -13.47 -15.30
N GLU A 10 4.00 -13.19 -14.80
CA GLU A 10 4.94 -14.23 -14.40
C GLU A 10 4.64 -14.78 -12.98
N GLU A 11 3.87 -14.06 -12.15
CA GLU A 11 3.55 -14.48 -10.77
C GLU A 11 2.56 -15.65 -10.69
N ASP A 12 2.51 -16.29 -9.51
CA ASP A 12 1.48 -17.26 -9.13
C ASP A 12 0.61 -16.70 -7.98
N PRO A 13 -0.74 -16.66 -8.10
CA PRO A 13 -1.54 -17.06 -9.26
C PRO A 13 -1.38 -16.10 -10.45
N ARG A 14 -1.26 -16.68 -11.65
CA ARG A 14 -1.10 -15.89 -12.89
C ARG A 14 -2.33 -15.05 -13.17
N ILE A 15 -2.11 -13.77 -13.48
CA ILE A 15 -3.15 -12.83 -13.89
C ILE A 15 -3.10 -12.72 -15.41
N THR A 16 -4.25 -12.88 -16.07
CA THR A 16 -4.37 -12.69 -17.52
C THR A 16 -5.02 -11.35 -17.81
N ILE A 17 -4.32 -10.48 -18.53
CA ILE A 17 -4.85 -9.21 -19.02
C ILE A 17 -5.22 -9.39 -20.50
N ILE A 18 -6.50 -9.25 -20.80
CA ILE A 18 -7.02 -9.26 -22.18
C ILE A 18 -7.34 -7.81 -22.57
N TRP A 19 -6.60 -7.29 -23.55
CA TRP A 19 -6.79 -5.96 -24.07
C TRP A 19 -7.44 -6.00 -25.44
N THR A 20 -8.65 -5.44 -25.55
CA THR A 20 -9.32 -5.21 -26.83
C THR A 20 -9.43 -3.70 -27.02
N PRO A 21 -8.60 -3.07 -27.87
CA PRO A 21 -8.70 -1.64 -28.10
C PRO A 21 -10.02 -1.33 -28.82
N ASP A 22 -10.99 -0.79 -28.08
CA ASP A 22 -12.16 -0.10 -28.63
C ASP A 22 -11.91 1.39 -28.38
N SER A 23 -11.87 2.19 -29.44
CA SER A 23 -11.66 3.63 -29.34
C SER A 23 -12.92 4.29 -28.77
N SER A 24 -13.13 4.22 -27.46
CA SER A 24 -14.34 4.73 -26.80
C SER A 24 -14.25 6.20 -26.38
N GLY A 25 -13.20 6.93 -26.76
CA GLY A 25 -13.09 8.38 -26.49
C GLY A 25 -13.09 8.72 -25.00
N ILE A 26 -12.69 7.79 -24.13
CA ILE A 26 -12.71 7.96 -22.68
C ILE A 26 -11.54 8.87 -22.25
N SER A 27 -11.87 10.01 -21.64
CA SER A 27 -10.93 10.89 -20.95
C SER A 27 -10.59 10.26 -19.59
N ALA A 28 -9.38 9.72 -19.47
CA ALA A 28 -8.81 9.31 -18.20
C ALA A 28 -8.09 10.51 -17.53
N PRO A 29 -8.04 10.58 -16.18
CA PRO A 29 -7.25 11.58 -15.47
C PRO A 29 -5.75 11.42 -15.80
N SER A 30 -5.01 12.53 -15.79
CA SER A 30 -3.66 12.60 -16.38
C SER A 30 -2.56 11.86 -15.63
N ASN A 31 -2.75 11.48 -14.36
CA ASN A 31 -1.71 10.85 -13.53
C ASN A 31 -2.30 10.31 -12.19
N THR A 32 -1.84 9.13 -11.72
CA THR A 32 -2.04 8.58 -10.36
C THR A 32 -0.74 8.39 -9.55
N GLY A 33 0.40 8.83 -10.10
CA GLY A 33 1.75 8.71 -9.57
C GLY A 33 2.19 9.79 -8.56
N ASN A 34 3.28 9.48 -7.87
CA ASN A 34 3.97 10.34 -6.91
C ASN A 34 4.50 11.62 -7.60
N GLN A 35 4.24 12.80 -7.01
CA GLN A 35 4.67 14.09 -7.56
C GLN A 35 6.14 14.45 -7.28
N ASN A 36 6.89 13.57 -6.62
CA ASN A 36 8.31 13.78 -6.39
C ASN A 36 9.11 13.62 -7.69
N PRO A 37 10.06 14.53 -7.99
CA PRO A 37 10.87 14.44 -9.19
C PRO A 37 11.77 13.19 -9.15
N VAL A 38 11.65 12.34 -10.17
CA VAL A 38 12.55 11.19 -10.39
C VAL A 38 13.92 11.71 -10.82
N ARG A 39 14.99 11.31 -10.11
CA ARG A 39 16.37 11.70 -10.42
C ARG A 39 17.06 10.58 -11.19
N ILE A 40 17.10 10.68 -12.52
CA ILE A 40 17.73 9.69 -13.40
C ILE A 40 19.23 10.01 -13.52
N PRO A 41 20.15 9.07 -13.24
CA PRO A 41 21.59 9.27 -13.42
C PRO A 41 21.98 9.29 -14.92
N ASN A 42 23.08 9.96 -15.26
CA ASN A 42 23.62 10.08 -16.62
C ASN A 42 25.05 9.50 -16.65
N PRO A 43 25.44 8.64 -17.61
CA PRO A 43 24.68 8.19 -18.78
C PRO A 43 23.62 7.13 -18.45
N VAL A 44 22.47 7.22 -19.14
CA VAL A 44 21.45 6.17 -19.16
C VAL A 44 21.86 5.14 -20.20
N VAL A 45 22.25 3.95 -19.76
CA VAL A 45 22.49 2.81 -20.66
C VAL A 45 21.13 2.21 -21.01
N VAL A 46 20.81 2.21 -22.30
CA VAL A 46 19.59 1.58 -22.85
C VAL A 46 20.06 0.45 -23.75
N ASP A 47 19.68 -0.79 -23.41
CA ASP A 47 19.93 -1.92 -24.27
C ASP A 47 19.08 -1.81 -25.55
N PRO A 48 19.62 -2.18 -26.72
CA PRO A 48 18.85 -2.16 -27.96
C PRO A 48 17.63 -3.08 -27.82
N LEU A 49 16.47 -2.61 -28.27
CA LEU A 49 15.26 -3.42 -28.33
C LEU A 49 15.51 -4.65 -29.23
N PRO A 50 15.17 -5.87 -28.79
CA PRO A 50 15.25 -7.05 -29.65
C PRO A 50 14.27 -6.93 -30.82
N GLU A 51 14.64 -7.46 -31.98
CA GLU A 51 13.79 -7.47 -33.20
C GLU A 51 12.57 -8.39 -33.08
N ASP A 52 12.44 -9.14 -31.98
CA ASP A 52 11.37 -10.10 -31.77
C ASP A 52 10.05 -9.41 -31.39
N THR A 53 8.97 -9.81 -32.06
CA THR A 53 7.61 -9.26 -31.92
C THR A 53 6.91 -9.71 -30.62
N ARG A 54 7.67 -9.97 -29.56
CA ARG A 54 7.21 -10.55 -28.30
C ARG A 54 6.98 -9.45 -27.26
N ILE A 55 5.96 -9.63 -26.42
CA ILE A 55 5.75 -8.75 -25.26
C ILE A 55 6.83 -9.10 -24.25
N GLU A 56 7.74 -8.17 -23.96
CA GLU A 56 8.80 -8.34 -22.97
C GLU A 56 8.49 -7.54 -21.70
N ALA A 57 8.66 -8.18 -20.55
CA ALA A 57 8.57 -7.57 -19.23
C ALA A 57 10.00 -7.46 -18.66
N THR A 58 10.35 -6.30 -18.12
CA THR A 58 11.64 -6.09 -17.44
C THR A 58 11.39 -5.66 -16.00
N THR A 59 12.07 -6.32 -15.05
CA THR A 59 12.02 -5.98 -13.63
C THR A 59 13.41 -5.53 -13.15
N SER A 60 13.53 -4.37 -12.51
CA SER A 60 14.77 -3.86 -11.89
C SER A 60 14.45 -3.08 -10.61
N PRO A 61 15.34 -3.04 -9.59
CA PRO A 61 14.95 -3.38 -8.22
C PRO A 61 14.53 -2.20 -7.35
N ALA A 62 13.68 -2.47 -6.36
CA ALA A 62 13.70 -1.82 -5.04
C ALA A 62 13.42 -2.88 -3.95
N PRO A 63 14.38 -3.20 -3.05
CA PRO A 63 14.32 -4.44 -2.25
C PRO A 63 13.47 -4.38 -0.97
N GLU A 64 12.71 -3.31 -0.68
CA GLU A 64 12.09 -3.16 0.65
C GLU A 64 10.59 -2.81 0.68
N GLU A 65 9.89 -2.74 -0.46
CA GLU A 65 8.43 -2.59 -0.46
C GLU A 65 7.72 -3.74 -1.19
N LYS A 66 7.29 -4.73 -0.40
CA LYS A 66 6.01 -5.46 -0.47
C LYS A 66 5.49 -5.94 -1.84
N ASN A 67 5.57 -7.24 -2.12
CA ASN A 67 4.60 -8.08 -2.87
C ASN A 67 3.78 -7.40 -3.98
N PHE A 68 4.40 -6.56 -4.82
CA PHE A 68 3.73 -5.98 -5.97
C PHE A 68 4.49 -6.37 -7.22
N ALA A 69 3.73 -6.51 -8.30
CA ALA A 69 4.24 -6.76 -9.62
C ALA A 69 3.91 -5.59 -10.52
N ASP A 70 4.91 -5.00 -11.14
CA ASP A 70 4.72 -3.92 -12.09
C ASP A 70 5.22 -4.28 -13.48
N TYR A 71 4.50 -3.77 -14.47
CA TYR A 71 4.66 -4.11 -15.88
C TYR A 71 4.54 -2.85 -16.72
N ILE A 72 5.49 -2.66 -17.63
CA ILE A 72 5.33 -1.68 -18.72
C ILE A 72 4.91 -2.47 -19.95
N LEU A 73 3.64 -2.33 -20.35
CA LEU A 73 3.12 -2.96 -21.56
C LEU A 73 3.43 -2.07 -22.76
N VAL A 74 4.41 -2.48 -23.56
CA VAL A 74 4.73 -1.87 -24.85
C VAL A 74 3.95 -2.61 -25.94
N LEU A 75 3.04 -1.91 -26.60
CA LEU A 75 2.24 -2.50 -27.68
C LEU A 75 2.92 -2.25 -29.04
N PRO A 76 2.89 -3.19 -29.99
CA PRO A 76 3.45 -3.02 -31.33
C PRO A 76 2.57 -2.13 -32.23
N LEU A 77 1.86 -1.17 -31.64
CA LEU A 77 0.94 -0.25 -32.32
C LEU A 77 1.50 1.16 -32.24
N LEU A 78 1.67 1.80 -33.40
CA LEU A 78 2.44 3.04 -33.57
C LEU A 78 1.93 4.25 -32.76
N ASN A 79 0.71 4.20 -32.21
CA ASN A 79 0.01 5.34 -31.60
C ASN A 79 -0.56 5.06 -30.20
N ILE A 80 -0.10 4.01 -29.51
CA ILE A 80 -0.48 3.75 -28.12
C ILE A 80 0.77 3.90 -27.25
N PRO A 81 0.81 4.90 -26.34
CA PRO A 81 1.94 5.02 -25.42
C PRO A 81 2.02 3.78 -24.51
N PRO A 82 3.22 3.42 -24.01
CA PRO A 82 3.36 2.32 -23.05
C PRO A 82 2.40 2.47 -21.87
N ILE A 83 1.78 1.36 -21.47
CA ILE A 83 0.84 1.34 -20.34
C ILE A 83 1.58 0.82 -19.11
N TYR A 84 1.61 1.63 -18.06
CA TYR A 84 2.07 1.17 -16.75
C TYR A 84 0.95 0.40 -16.05
N VAL A 85 1.19 -0.88 -15.78
CA VAL A 85 0.30 -1.73 -15.01
C VAL A 85 0.94 -2.05 -13.67
N TYR A 86 0.19 -1.80 -12.62
CA TYR A 86 0.55 -2.09 -11.24
C TYR A 86 -0.44 -3.11 -10.70
N LEU A 87 0.05 -4.30 -10.39
CA LEU A 87 -0.73 -5.37 -9.77
C LEU A 87 -0.27 -5.49 -8.33
N ASN A 88 -1.23 -5.32 -7.43
CA ASN A 88 -1.03 -5.58 -6.02
C ASN A 88 -2.10 -6.57 -5.59
N THR A 89 -1.72 -7.48 -4.72
CA THR A 89 -2.69 -8.29 -3.99
C THR A 89 -3.72 -7.37 -3.30
N ASP A 90 -4.97 -7.84 -3.19
CA ASP A 90 -5.94 -7.16 -2.32
C ASP A 90 -5.30 -6.98 -0.93
N HIS A 91 -5.02 -5.73 -0.57
CA HIS A 91 -4.52 -5.41 0.75
C HIS A 91 -5.62 -5.73 1.76
N LYS A 92 -5.55 -6.94 2.33
CA LYS A 92 -6.44 -7.36 3.41
C LYS A 92 -6.08 -6.56 4.65
N TYR A 93 -6.94 -5.61 4.98
CA TYR A 93 -6.85 -4.90 6.24
C TYR A 93 -7.35 -5.78 7.38
N TYR A 94 -6.64 -5.76 8.50
CA TYR A 94 -7.08 -6.41 9.71
C TYR A 94 -8.22 -5.62 10.35
N THR A 95 -9.32 -6.30 10.63
CA THR A 95 -10.40 -5.70 11.41
C THR A 95 -9.95 -5.52 12.85
N PRO A 96 -10.26 -4.39 13.50
CA PRO A 96 -9.97 -4.19 14.91
C PRO A 96 -10.66 -5.26 15.75
N PRO A 97 -10.07 -5.67 16.90
CA PRO A 97 -10.64 -6.72 17.72
C PRO A 97 -12.04 -6.34 18.19
N LYS A 98 -12.94 -7.33 18.19
CA LYS A 98 -14.34 -7.18 18.64
C LYS A 98 -14.57 -7.78 20.03
N GLU A 99 -13.52 -8.33 20.64
CA GLU A 99 -13.54 -8.97 21.95
C GLU A 99 -13.79 -7.97 23.08
N ASN A 100 -14.03 -8.49 24.28
CA ASN A 100 -14.17 -7.71 25.50
C ASN A 100 -13.34 -8.35 26.63
N PRO A 101 -12.22 -7.74 27.06
CA PRO A 101 -11.71 -6.45 26.61
C PRO A 101 -11.20 -6.50 25.15
N PRO A 102 -11.32 -5.39 24.41
CA PRO A 102 -10.93 -5.34 22.99
C PRO A 102 -9.42 -5.46 22.78
N LEU A 103 -8.62 -5.24 23.81
CA LEU A 103 -7.17 -5.41 23.78
C LEU A 103 -6.81 -6.34 24.95
N PRO A 104 -6.74 -7.67 24.76
CA PRO A 104 -6.46 -8.61 25.85
C PRO A 104 -5.19 -8.31 26.64
N ALA A 105 -4.11 -7.87 25.97
CA ALA A 105 -2.86 -7.46 26.61
C ALA A 105 -2.95 -6.11 27.36
N PHE A 106 -3.98 -5.32 27.09
CA PHE A 106 -4.20 -3.98 27.65
C PHE A 106 -5.61 -3.89 28.24
N PRO A 107 -5.92 -4.69 29.28
CA PRO A 107 -7.30 -4.91 29.74
C PRO A 107 -7.97 -3.66 30.33
N ASP A 108 -7.20 -2.64 30.71
CA ASP A 108 -7.73 -1.37 31.21
C ASP A 108 -8.00 -0.34 30.09
N ALA A 109 -7.64 -0.64 28.84
CA ALA A 109 -7.89 0.21 27.68
C ALA A 109 -9.36 0.13 27.24
N LYS A 110 -10.06 1.27 27.31
CA LYS A 110 -11.48 1.40 26.95
C LYS A 110 -11.64 2.20 25.67
N LYS A 111 -12.68 1.88 24.88
CA LYS A 111 -12.98 2.61 23.63
C LYS A 111 -13.05 4.11 23.89
N ALA A 112 -12.40 4.88 23.03
CA ALA A 112 -12.34 6.33 23.09
C ALA A 112 -12.78 6.91 21.73
N GLN A 113 -13.08 8.21 21.71
CA GLN A 113 -13.42 8.91 20.47
C GLN A 113 -12.24 8.84 19.49
N ALA A 114 -12.49 8.28 18.30
CA ALA A 114 -11.54 8.25 17.20
C ALA A 114 -11.24 9.67 16.70
N LYS A 115 -9.98 9.95 16.35
CA LYS A 115 -9.56 11.26 15.81
C LYS A 115 -8.63 11.18 14.60
N THR A 116 -7.73 10.20 14.57
CA THR A 116 -6.76 10.07 13.48
C THR A 116 -7.42 9.47 12.24
N PRO A 117 -7.33 10.09 11.05
CA PRO A 117 -7.84 9.49 9.81
C PRO A 117 -6.99 8.28 9.37
N VAL A 118 -7.63 7.29 8.75
CA VAL A 118 -6.94 6.21 8.05
C VAL A 118 -6.32 6.77 6.77
N LYS A 119 -5.03 6.48 6.52
CA LYS A 119 -4.33 6.97 5.32
C LYS A 119 -5.00 6.39 4.07
N GLY A 120 -5.45 7.26 3.17
CA GLY A 120 -6.15 6.88 1.93
C GLY A 120 -7.59 6.41 2.12
N GLY A 121 -8.16 6.55 3.32
CA GLY A 121 -9.54 6.16 3.62
C GLY A 121 -10.37 7.31 4.18
N GLY A 122 -11.70 7.20 4.07
CA GLY A 122 -12.65 8.17 4.64
C GLY A 122 -13.01 7.95 6.11
N LYS A 123 -12.41 6.95 6.78
CA LYS A 123 -12.72 6.56 8.17
C LYS A 123 -11.63 7.00 9.14
N LEU A 124 -11.99 7.12 10.41
CA LEU A 124 -11.04 7.34 11.51
C LEU A 124 -10.57 6.00 12.09
N ARG A 125 -9.35 5.99 12.63
CA ARG A 125 -8.76 4.84 13.32
C ARG A 125 -9.48 4.56 14.62
N ASN A 126 -9.74 3.28 14.90
CA ASN A 126 -10.24 2.89 16.20
C ASN A 126 -9.25 3.27 17.29
N ARG A 127 -9.77 3.83 18.38
CA ARG A 127 -8.96 4.39 19.46
C ARG A 127 -9.46 3.88 20.81
N TRP A 128 -8.52 3.63 21.71
CA TRP A 128 -8.76 3.33 23.11
C TRP A 128 -7.87 4.20 24.01
N LYS A 129 -8.28 4.34 25.27
CA LYS A 129 -7.48 4.98 26.32
C LYS A 129 -7.50 4.14 27.58
N ASP A 130 -6.34 4.01 28.21
CA ASP A 130 -6.22 3.33 29.50
C ASP A 130 -6.51 4.27 30.68
N SER A 131 -6.48 3.71 31.88
CA SER A 131 -6.70 4.43 33.14
C SER A 131 -5.67 5.55 33.39
N LYS A 132 -4.47 5.44 32.82
CA LYS A 132 -3.37 6.42 32.92
C LYS A 132 -3.42 7.46 31.79
N GLY A 133 -4.39 7.33 30.88
CA GLY A 133 -4.61 8.22 29.75
C GLY A 133 -3.76 7.89 28.52
N LYS A 134 -2.98 6.81 28.54
CA LYS A 134 -2.21 6.34 27.37
C LYS A 134 -3.18 6.05 26.21
N ILE A 135 -2.77 6.35 25.00
CA ILE A 135 -3.62 6.25 23.81
C ILE A 135 -3.19 5.05 22.99
N TYR A 136 -4.18 4.31 22.49
CA TYR A 136 -3.99 3.11 21.69
C TYR A 136 -4.76 3.30 20.39
N GLU A 137 -4.11 3.18 19.23
CA GLU A 137 -4.76 3.23 17.92
C GLU A 137 -4.55 1.95 17.14
N TRP A 138 -5.61 1.47 16.49
CA TRP A 138 -5.52 0.29 15.64
C TRP A 138 -4.76 0.59 14.35
N ASP A 139 -3.73 -0.20 14.06
CA ASP A 139 -3.11 -0.26 12.75
C ASP A 139 -3.72 -1.40 11.93
N SER A 140 -4.66 -1.06 11.06
CA SER A 140 -5.32 -2.03 10.18
C SER A 140 -4.40 -2.62 9.12
N GLN A 141 -3.24 -2.02 8.83
CA GLN A 141 -2.28 -2.58 7.89
C GLN A 141 -1.49 -3.73 8.51
N HIS A 142 -1.18 -3.64 9.80
CA HIS A 142 -0.31 -4.59 10.48
C HIS A 142 -1.06 -5.52 11.46
N GLY A 143 -2.32 -5.22 11.81
CA GLY A 143 -3.08 -6.01 12.77
C GLY A 143 -2.60 -5.84 14.22
N THR A 144 -2.02 -4.68 14.50
CA THR A 144 -1.35 -4.34 15.76
C THR A 144 -1.92 -3.06 16.34
N VAL A 145 -1.47 -2.72 17.55
CA VAL A 145 -1.84 -1.48 18.23
C VAL A 145 -0.62 -0.55 18.32
N GLU A 146 -0.79 0.66 17.81
CA GLU A 146 0.16 1.76 17.96
C GLU A 146 -0.15 2.48 19.27
N VAL A 147 0.87 2.68 20.11
CA VAL A 147 0.69 3.13 21.49
C VAL A 147 1.37 4.48 21.68
N TYR A 148 0.69 5.42 22.31
CA TYR A 148 1.17 6.78 22.56
C TYR A 148 1.00 7.17 24.02
N ASP A 149 1.84 8.06 24.51
CA ASP A 149 1.69 8.64 25.83
C ASP A 149 0.36 9.40 26.00
N ARG A 150 0.08 9.83 27.25
CA ARG A 150 -1.16 10.57 27.56
C ARG A 150 -1.32 11.88 26.77
N SER A 151 -0.22 12.46 26.29
CA SER A 151 -0.25 13.68 25.50
C SER A 151 -0.61 13.40 24.04
N GLY A 152 -0.44 12.17 23.57
CA GLY A 152 -0.58 11.79 22.16
C GLY A 152 0.55 12.33 21.28
N ARG A 153 1.60 12.92 21.86
CA ARG A 153 2.73 13.52 21.12
C ARG A 153 3.98 12.65 21.11
N ASN A 154 4.03 11.63 21.96
CA ASN A 154 5.14 10.68 22.00
C ASN A 154 4.62 9.29 21.67
N HIS A 155 5.08 8.73 20.55
CA HIS A 155 4.88 7.33 20.21
C HIS A 155 5.73 6.44 21.12
N LEU A 156 5.15 5.35 21.61
CA LEU A 156 5.79 4.40 22.52
C LEU A 156 6.12 3.07 21.84
N GLY A 157 5.59 2.82 20.64
CA GLY A 157 5.86 1.62 19.86
C GLY A 157 4.59 0.97 19.31
N GLU A 158 4.83 -0.04 18.47
CA GLU A 158 3.80 -0.94 17.95
C GLU A 158 3.80 -2.21 18.81
N PHE A 159 2.61 -2.69 19.18
CA PHE A 159 2.45 -3.84 20.07
C PHE A 159 1.44 -4.85 19.52
N ASN A 160 1.66 -6.12 19.83
CA ASN A 160 0.67 -7.17 19.64
C ASN A 160 -0.48 -7.00 20.64
N HIS A 161 -1.71 -6.92 20.16
CA HIS A 161 -2.89 -6.66 20.99
C HIS A 161 -3.28 -7.83 21.92
N ILE A 162 -2.82 -9.05 21.62
CA ILE A 162 -3.10 -10.28 22.38
C ILE A 162 -1.99 -10.54 23.40
N THR A 163 -0.72 -10.52 22.96
CA THR A 163 0.41 -10.89 23.82
C THR A 163 1.04 -9.71 24.55
N GLY A 164 0.86 -8.48 24.04
CA GLY A 164 1.52 -7.28 24.57
C GLY A 164 2.99 -7.15 24.17
N GLU A 165 3.50 -8.05 23.33
CA GLU A 165 4.86 -7.98 22.81
C GLU A 165 5.03 -6.74 21.93
N GLN A 166 6.14 -6.04 22.10
CA GLN A 166 6.49 -4.90 21.27
C GLN A 166 7.07 -5.38 19.93
N THR A 167 6.38 -5.09 18.84
CA THR A 167 6.79 -5.49 17.48
C THR A 167 7.67 -4.44 16.81
N LYS A 168 7.54 -3.15 17.20
CA LYS A 168 8.40 -2.07 16.73
C LYS A 168 8.72 -1.06 17.84
N PRO A 169 9.92 -0.45 17.81
CA PRO A 169 10.29 0.57 18.78
C PRO A 169 9.47 1.86 18.61
N ALA A 170 9.60 2.76 19.59
CA ALA A 170 9.06 4.11 19.51
C ALA A 170 9.57 4.87 18.28
N ASP A 171 8.71 5.72 17.71
CA ASP A 171 9.02 6.55 16.55
C ASP A 171 8.72 8.01 16.90
N PRO A 172 9.74 8.85 17.16
CA PRO A 172 9.54 10.22 17.64
C PRO A 172 8.84 11.14 16.63
N THR A 173 8.73 10.72 15.36
CA THR A 173 8.04 11.49 14.33
C THR A 173 6.52 11.30 14.39
N ARG A 174 6.02 10.24 15.03
CA ARG A 174 4.60 9.88 15.07
C ARG A 174 3.87 10.56 16.23
N LYS A 175 2.73 11.19 15.90
CA LYS A 175 1.87 11.92 16.85
C LYS A 175 0.40 11.77 16.45
N VAL A 176 -0.48 11.78 17.44
CA VAL A 176 -1.94 11.60 17.27
C VAL A 176 -2.77 12.74 17.88
N GLU A 177 -2.10 13.70 18.51
CA GLU A 177 -2.66 14.95 19.02
C GLU A 177 -1.73 16.11 18.66
N LYS A 178 -2.29 17.32 18.57
CA LYS A 178 -1.54 18.55 18.25
C LYS A 178 -0.87 19.15 19.49
#